data_AF-A0A419EC92-F1
#
_entry.id   AF-A0A419EC92-F1
#
_cell.length_a   1.000
_cell.length_b   1.000
_cell.length_c   1.000
_cell.angle_alpha   90.00
_cell.angle_beta   90.00
_cell.angle_gamma   90.00
#
_symmetry.space_group_name_H-M   'P 1'
#
loop_
_entity.id
_entity.type
_entity.pdbx_description
1 polymer ?
#
loop_
_entity_poly.entity_id
_entity_poly.type
_entity_poly.pdbx_seq_one_letter_code
_entity_poly.pdbx_strand_id
1 'polypeptide(L)'
;MFTLDNLFLLLTGLIAAYLCWYFWQRYNLHKALHNLYYLMGFAVLLVSGLLLIFLGLGILASPYVLTVASLIPLGISMGLAEEYFPKWKKAFKWFAAIGFLAIAITSIGGMDALKKIAVPLFHGVAGLVIFLGPFYAKGAPKGFFWVGIGGLLIGLGGIALAFISMGAQLLFFSPEFVMMILTPLLFLMTGAFAIGFAKKG
;
A
#
# COMPACT_ATOMS: atom_id res chain seq x y z
N MET A 1 -10.46 -20.02 16.99
CA MET A 1 -9.13 -20.11 17.62
C MET A 1 -8.24 -19.02 17.00
N PHE A 2 -7.40 -18.37 17.79
CA PHE A 2 -6.48 -17.34 17.31
C PHE A 2 -5.30 -17.98 16.59
N THR A 3 -5.04 -17.61 15.33
CA THR A 3 -3.97 -18.16 14.49
C THR A 3 -2.75 -17.25 14.45
N LEU A 4 -1.63 -17.74 13.92
CA LEU A 4 -0.44 -16.91 13.68
C LEU A 4 -0.72 -15.78 12.67
N ASP A 5 -1.56 -16.03 11.67
CA ASP A 5 -2.04 -15.00 10.75
C ASP A 5 -2.80 -13.89 11.48
N ASN A 6 -3.71 -14.27 12.39
CA ASN A 6 -4.46 -13.29 13.19
C ASN A 6 -3.52 -12.43 14.05
N LEU A 7 -2.42 -13.00 14.56
CA LEU A 7 -1.40 -12.24 15.28
C LEU A 7 -0.74 -11.19 14.40
N PHE A 8 -0.21 -11.59 13.24
CA PHE A 8 0.47 -10.65 12.35
C PHE A 8 -0.48 -9.59 11.78
N LEU A 9 -1.72 -9.95 11.47
CA LEU A 9 -2.76 -9.00 11.05
C LEU A 9 -3.13 -8.04 12.16
N LEU A 10 -3.25 -8.51 13.41
CA LEU A 10 -3.51 -7.64 14.56
C LEU A 10 -2.37 -6.65 14.77
N LEU A 11 -1.12 -7.11 14.73
CA LEU A 11 0.06 -6.24 14.86
C LEU A 11 0.13 -5.23 13.70
N THR A 12 -0.15 -5.67 12.47
CA THR A 12 -0.28 -4.79 11.30
C THR A 12 -1.32 -3.70 11.54
N GLY A 13 -2.52 -4.09 12.00
CA GLY A 13 -3.60 -3.18 12.32
C GLY A 13 -3.22 -2.17 13.41
N LEU A 14 -2.57 -2.61 14.49
CA LEU A 14 -2.12 -1.71 15.57
C LEU A 14 -1.11 -0.67 15.05
N ILE A 15 -0.14 -1.07 14.22
CA ILE A 15 0.82 -0.13 13.63
C ILE A 15 0.11 0.81 12.64
N ALA A 16 -0.82 0.31 11.83
CA ALA A 16 -1.61 1.14 10.91
C ALA A 16 -2.47 2.16 11.67
N ALA A 17 -3.07 1.78 12.80
CA ALA A 17 -3.82 2.68 13.68
C ALA A 17 -2.92 3.77 14.29
N TYR A 18 -1.71 3.40 14.75
CA TYR A 18 -0.71 4.36 15.18
C TYR A 18 -0.36 5.36 14.06
N LEU A 19 -0.14 4.89 12.83
CA LEU A 19 0.18 5.75 11.69
C LEU A 19 -1.00 6.68 11.32
N CYS A 20 -2.24 6.20 11.40
CA CYS A 20 -3.42 7.04 11.21
C CYS A 20 -3.45 8.19 12.23
N TRP A 21 -3.25 7.87 13.52
CA TRP A 21 -3.16 8.87 14.58
C TRP A 21 -2.00 9.85 14.34
N TYR A 22 -0.81 9.33 14.00
CA TYR A 22 0.39 10.13 13.75
C TYR A 22 0.16 11.16 12.63
N PHE A 23 -0.35 10.72 11.47
CA PHE A 23 -0.61 11.63 10.35
C PHE A 23 -1.77 12.59 10.61
N TRP A 24 -2.77 12.18 11.39
CA TRP A 24 -3.85 13.07 11.81
C TRP A 24 -3.34 14.22 12.68
N GLN A 25 -2.49 13.91 13.66
CA GLN A 25 -1.85 14.93 14.50
C GLN A 25 -1.02 15.90 13.66
N ARG A 26 -0.18 15.39 12.75
CA ARG A 26 0.64 16.24 11.85
C ARG A 26 -0.20 17.10 10.91
N TYR A 27 -1.30 16.56 10.39
CA TYR A 27 -2.24 17.34 9.59
C TYR A 27 -2.84 18.48 10.42
N ASN A 28 -3.21 18.25 11.68
CA ASN A 28 -3.75 19.30 12.53
C ASN A 28 -2.74 20.40 12.86
N LEU A 29 -1.46 20.06 12.97
CA LEU A 29 -0.38 21.02 13.24
C LEU A 29 0.00 21.87 12.02
N HIS A 30 0.14 21.25 10.83
CA HIS A 30 0.73 21.91 9.66
C HIS A 30 -0.22 22.08 8.47
N LYS A 31 -1.41 21.46 8.52
CA LYS A 31 -2.41 21.43 7.44
C LYS A 31 -1.85 20.99 6.07
N ALA A 32 -0.73 20.27 6.07
CA ALA A 32 -0.09 19.81 4.85
C ALA A 32 -0.80 18.58 4.28
N LEU A 33 -1.22 18.67 3.01
CA LEU A 33 -2.07 17.68 2.34
C LEU A 33 -1.46 16.28 2.25
N HIS A 34 -0.13 16.16 2.18
CA HIS A 34 0.53 14.84 2.13
C HIS A 34 0.17 13.96 3.34
N ASN A 35 -0.08 14.55 4.52
CA ASN A 35 -0.50 13.80 5.70
C ASN A 35 -1.87 13.13 5.51
N LEU A 36 -2.80 13.77 4.79
CA LEU A 36 -4.09 13.16 4.49
C LEU A 36 -3.96 11.99 3.50
N TYR A 37 -3.04 12.10 2.54
CA TYR A 37 -2.79 11.02 1.58
C TYR A 37 -2.17 9.79 2.26
N TYR A 38 -1.19 10.01 3.16
CA TYR A 38 -0.65 8.93 3.98
C TYR A 38 -1.70 8.32 4.91
N LEU A 39 -2.47 9.16 5.62
CA LEU A 39 -3.55 8.72 6.49
C LEU A 39 -4.56 7.85 5.73
N MET A 40 -4.98 8.26 4.53
CA MET A 40 -5.88 7.48 3.70
C MET A 40 -5.33 6.07 3.41
N GLY A 41 -4.05 5.97 3.02
CA GLY A 41 -3.42 4.68 2.77
C GLY A 41 -3.38 3.78 4.01
N PHE A 42 -3.01 4.34 5.17
CA PHE A 42 -2.95 3.58 6.42
C PHE A 42 -4.32 3.26 7.03
N ALA A 43 -5.33 4.13 6.82
CA ALA A 43 -6.69 3.87 7.25
C ALA A 43 -7.28 2.69 6.48
N VAL A 44 -7.03 2.63 5.17
CA VAL A 44 -7.44 1.47 4.38
C VAL A 44 -6.68 0.22 4.81
N LEU A 45 -5.38 0.29 5.07
CA LEU A 45 -4.62 -0.85 5.58
C LEU A 45 -5.16 -1.36 6.92
N LEU A 46 -5.53 -0.46 7.84
CA LEU A 46 -6.17 -0.82 9.10
C LEU A 46 -7.50 -1.55 8.88
N VAL A 47 -8.38 -0.98 8.06
CA VAL A 47 -9.68 -1.60 7.74
C VAL A 47 -9.48 -2.96 7.07
N SER A 48 -8.56 -3.06 6.11
CA SER A 48 -8.23 -4.32 5.45
C SER A 48 -7.71 -5.37 6.44
N GLY A 49 -6.80 -4.99 7.37
CA GLY A 49 -6.32 -5.90 8.41
C GLY A 49 -7.44 -6.45 9.30
N LEU A 50 -8.37 -5.58 9.71
CA LEU A 50 -9.54 -5.99 10.49
C LEU A 50 -10.46 -6.93 9.69
N LEU A 51 -10.75 -6.60 8.43
CA LEU A 51 -11.55 -7.46 7.55
C LEU A 51 -10.91 -8.84 7.38
N LEU A 52 -9.59 -8.93 7.22
CA LEU A 52 -8.89 -10.21 7.09
C LEU A 52 -8.96 -11.06 8.36
N ILE A 53 -8.95 -10.45 9.55
CA ILE A 53 -9.09 -11.17 10.82
C ILE A 53 -10.49 -11.79 10.95
N PHE A 54 -11.55 -11.04 10.58
CA PHE A 54 -12.93 -11.50 10.78
C PHE A 54 -13.48 -12.35 9.63
N LEU A 55 -13.06 -12.08 8.39
CA LEU A 55 -13.59 -12.71 7.18
C LEU A 55 -12.60 -13.68 6.51
N GLY A 56 -11.36 -13.76 7.01
CA GLY A 56 -10.30 -14.58 6.45
C GLY A 56 -9.70 -14.02 5.16
N LEU A 57 -8.62 -14.66 4.67
CA LEU A 57 -7.86 -14.21 3.49
C LEU A 57 -8.67 -14.28 2.17
N GLY A 58 -9.73 -15.08 2.13
CA GLY A 58 -10.60 -15.21 0.94
C GLY A 58 -11.27 -13.91 0.53
N ILE A 59 -11.44 -12.95 1.46
CA ILE A 59 -12.03 -11.64 1.16
C ILE A 59 -11.19 -10.82 0.17
N LEU A 60 -9.89 -11.11 0.03
CA LEU A 60 -8.99 -10.44 -0.93
C LEU A 60 -9.42 -10.65 -2.39
N ALA A 61 -10.17 -11.72 -2.67
CA ALA A 61 -10.72 -11.98 -4.01
C ALA A 61 -11.90 -11.05 -4.36
N SER A 62 -12.46 -10.33 -3.38
CA SER A 62 -13.58 -9.41 -3.62
C SER A 62 -13.15 -8.20 -4.45
N PRO A 63 -13.85 -7.89 -5.57
CA PRO A 63 -13.53 -6.72 -6.39
C PRO A 63 -13.68 -5.40 -5.61
N TYR A 64 -14.56 -5.37 -4.60
CA TYR A 64 -14.73 -4.20 -3.73
C TYR A 64 -13.52 -4.01 -2.82
N VAL A 65 -13.00 -5.11 -2.23
CA VAL A 65 -11.80 -5.04 -1.39
C VAL A 65 -10.58 -4.67 -2.21
N LEU A 66 -10.41 -5.24 -3.40
CA LEU A 66 -9.34 -4.83 -4.33
C LEU A 66 -9.41 -3.34 -4.67
N THR A 67 -10.60 -2.84 -4.97
CA THR A 67 -10.81 -1.42 -5.32
C THR A 67 -10.40 -0.52 -4.15
N VAL A 68 -10.92 -0.78 -2.94
CA VAL A 68 -10.61 0.04 -1.77
C VAL A 68 -9.12 -0.10 -1.39
N ALA A 69 -8.56 -1.31 -1.40
CA ALA A 69 -7.15 -1.57 -1.10
C ALA A 69 -6.18 -0.88 -2.06
N SER A 70 -6.63 -0.52 -3.26
CA SER A 70 -5.83 0.27 -4.21
C SER A 70 -5.48 1.67 -3.69
N LEU A 71 -6.24 2.19 -2.71
CA LEU A 71 -5.90 3.43 -2.03
C LEU A 71 -4.66 3.31 -1.14
N ILE A 72 -4.22 2.10 -0.76
CA ILE A 72 -2.98 1.90 0.01
C ILE A 72 -1.78 2.38 -0.82
N PRO A 73 -1.44 1.78 -1.97
CA PRO A 73 -0.29 2.25 -2.75
C PRO A 73 -0.53 3.63 -3.36
N LEU A 74 -1.75 3.94 -3.83
CA LEU A 74 -2.05 5.24 -4.43
C LEU A 74 -1.98 6.39 -3.41
N GLY A 75 -2.49 6.19 -2.19
CA GLY A 75 -2.43 7.17 -1.12
C GLY A 75 -1.00 7.43 -0.66
N ILE A 76 -0.22 6.37 -0.40
CA ILE A 76 1.17 6.52 0.07
C ILE A 76 2.04 7.16 -1.01
N SER A 77 1.97 6.69 -2.26
CA SER A 77 2.75 7.27 -3.37
C SER A 77 2.36 8.73 -3.66
N MET A 78 1.07 9.08 -3.56
CA MET A 78 0.60 10.46 -3.72
C MET A 78 1.07 11.37 -2.58
N GLY A 79 1.12 10.86 -1.34
CA GLY A 79 1.74 11.56 -0.21
C GLY A 79 3.22 11.88 -0.49
N LEU A 80 3.98 10.89 -0.96
CA LEU A 80 5.40 11.06 -1.33
C LEU A 80 5.57 12.09 -2.44
N ALA A 81 4.76 11.98 -3.49
CA ALA A 81 4.74 12.91 -4.62
C ALA A 81 4.48 14.36 -4.17
N GLU A 82 3.45 14.55 -3.33
CA GLU A 82 3.05 15.85 -2.81
C GLU A 82 4.14 16.47 -1.92
N GLU A 83 4.81 15.66 -1.11
CA GLU A 83 5.76 16.12 -0.10
C GLU A 83 7.16 16.39 -0.67
N TYR A 84 7.69 15.49 -1.48
CA TYR A 84 9.10 15.51 -1.88
C TYR A 84 9.32 15.85 -3.36
N PHE A 85 8.27 15.83 -4.18
CA PHE A 85 8.41 15.94 -5.64
C PHE A 85 7.52 17.03 -6.26
N PRO A 86 7.76 18.31 -5.92
CA PRO A 86 6.91 19.42 -6.33
C PRO A 86 6.78 19.59 -7.84
N LYS A 87 7.79 19.16 -8.61
CA LYS A 87 7.82 19.28 -10.07
C LYS A 87 6.72 18.47 -10.77
N TRP A 88 6.36 17.32 -10.23
CA TRP A 88 5.43 16.39 -10.89
C TRP A 88 4.21 16.01 -10.04
N LYS A 89 4.06 16.55 -8.82
CA LYS A 89 2.94 16.25 -7.93
C LYS A 89 1.55 16.43 -8.56
N LYS A 90 1.35 17.46 -9.39
CA LYS A 90 0.06 17.71 -10.07
C LYS A 90 -0.29 16.61 -11.07
N ALA A 91 0.68 16.21 -11.91
CA ALA A 91 0.51 15.12 -12.85
C ALA A 91 0.22 13.80 -12.13
N PHE A 92 0.92 13.55 -11.02
CA PHE A 92 0.72 12.33 -10.24
C PHE A 92 -0.63 12.25 -9.52
N LYS A 93 -1.20 13.39 -9.09
CA LYS A 93 -2.58 13.42 -8.57
C LYS A 93 -3.60 12.98 -9.62
N TRP A 94 -3.46 13.48 -10.85
CA TRP A 94 -4.32 13.04 -11.96
C TRP A 94 -4.11 11.57 -12.27
N PHE A 95 -2.86 11.11 -12.31
CA PHE A 95 -2.53 9.70 -12.46
C PHE A 95 -3.20 8.83 -11.40
N ALA A 96 -3.10 9.21 -10.11
CA ALA A 96 -3.70 8.47 -9.02
C ALA A 96 -5.25 8.47 -9.07
N ALA A 97 -5.86 9.61 -9.42
CA ALA A 97 -7.31 9.71 -9.55
C ALA A 97 -7.84 8.86 -10.72
N ILE A 98 -7.24 8.97 -11.90
CA ILE A 98 -7.58 8.15 -13.07
C ILE A 98 -7.34 6.67 -12.75
N GLY A 99 -6.23 6.36 -12.08
CA GLY A 99 -5.89 5.00 -11.69
C GLY A 99 -6.89 4.36 -10.76
N PHE A 100 -7.30 5.08 -9.71
CA PHE A 100 -8.31 4.60 -8.80
C PHE A 100 -9.65 4.35 -9.51
N LEU A 101 -10.10 5.29 -10.35
CA LEU A 101 -11.33 5.14 -11.13
C LEU A 101 -11.24 3.97 -12.12
N ALA A 102 -10.11 3.82 -12.83
CA ALA A 102 -9.90 2.72 -13.76
C ALA A 102 -9.94 1.36 -13.04
N ILE A 103 -9.29 1.24 -11.88
CA ILE A 103 -9.33 0.00 -11.08
C ILE A 103 -10.75 -0.26 -10.58
N ALA A 104 -11.45 0.76 -10.07
CA ALA A 104 -12.82 0.62 -9.57
C ALA A 104 -13.79 0.15 -10.65
N ILE A 105 -13.80 0.83 -11.80
CA ILE A 105 -14.67 0.51 -12.94
C ILE A 105 -14.37 -0.89 -13.45
N THR A 106 -13.09 -1.22 -13.67
CA THR A 106 -12.72 -2.52 -14.25
C THR A 106 -12.93 -3.68 -13.27
N SER A 107 -12.73 -3.46 -11.97
CA SER A 107 -12.90 -4.50 -10.94
C SER A 107 -14.36 -4.76 -10.63
N ILE A 108 -15.14 -3.71 -10.38
CA ILE A 108 -16.56 -3.84 -10.00
C ILE A 108 -17.42 -4.18 -11.23
N GLY A 109 -17.07 -3.64 -12.40
CA GLY A 109 -17.76 -3.91 -13.66
C GLY A 109 -17.45 -5.27 -14.30
N GLY A 110 -16.64 -6.12 -13.66
CA GLY A 110 -16.30 -7.45 -14.18
C GLY A 110 -15.47 -7.44 -15.48
N MET A 111 -14.73 -6.36 -15.75
CA MET A 111 -13.97 -6.17 -16.99
C MET A 111 -12.58 -6.83 -16.89
N ASP A 112 -12.54 -8.16 -16.80
CA ASP A 112 -11.32 -8.92 -16.43
C ASP A 112 -10.09 -8.60 -17.29
N ALA A 113 -10.25 -8.44 -18.62
CA ALA A 113 -9.14 -8.12 -19.51
C ALA A 113 -8.53 -6.74 -19.21
N LEU A 114 -9.37 -5.73 -18.98
CA LEU A 114 -8.91 -4.37 -18.66
C LEU A 114 -8.37 -4.28 -17.22
N LYS A 115 -8.96 -5.02 -16.28
CA LYS A 115 -8.47 -5.12 -14.89
C LYS A 115 -7.03 -5.65 -14.85
N LYS A 116 -6.71 -6.66 -15.65
CA LYS A 116 -5.35 -7.23 -15.81
C LYS A 116 -4.32 -6.23 -16.34
N ILE A 117 -4.75 -5.10 -16.88
CA ILE A 117 -3.89 -4.00 -17.33
C ILE A 117 -3.88 -2.86 -16.31
N ALA A 118 -5.07 -2.41 -15.89
CA ALA A 118 -5.23 -1.27 -15.00
C ALA A 118 -4.54 -1.51 -13.65
N VAL A 119 -4.78 -2.66 -13.01
CA VAL A 119 -4.22 -2.94 -11.68
C VAL A 119 -2.69 -2.95 -11.71
N PRO A 120 -2.00 -3.75 -12.55
CA PRO A 120 -0.54 -3.75 -12.58
C PRO A 120 0.08 -2.43 -13.00
N LEU A 121 -0.55 -1.67 -13.91
CA LEU A 121 -0.05 -0.36 -14.31
C LEU A 121 -0.05 0.63 -13.14
N PHE A 122 -1.21 0.83 -12.51
CA PHE A 122 -1.35 1.85 -11.47
C PHE A 122 -0.69 1.43 -10.15
N HIS A 123 -0.82 0.17 -9.75
CA HIS A 123 -0.10 -0.35 -8.57
C HIS A 123 1.40 -0.41 -8.82
N GLY A 124 1.84 -0.80 -10.01
CA GLY A 124 3.26 -0.90 -10.35
C GLY A 124 3.96 0.46 -10.27
N VAL A 125 3.39 1.49 -10.90
CA VAL A 125 3.94 2.85 -10.83
C VAL A 125 3.91 3.39 -9.39
N ALA A 126 2.80 3.20 -8.67
CA ALA A 126 2.71 3.62 -7.27
C ALA A 126 3.75 2.88 -6.39
N GLY A 127 3.92 1.58 -6.58
CA GLY A 127 4.93 0.76 -5.90
C GLY A 127 6.35 1.24 -6.18
N LEU A 128 6.67 1.60 -7.43
CA LEU A 128 7.97 2.19 -7.79
C LEU A 128 8.19 3.54 -7.11
N VAL A 129 7.16 4.38 -6.99
CA VAL A 129 7.27 5.66 -6.27
C VAL A 129 7.50 5.42 -4.78
N ILE A 130 6.83 4.44 -4.16
CA ILE A 130 7.03 4.12 -2.75
C ILE A 130 8.41 3.54 -2.51
N PHE A 131 8.88 2.65 -3.40
CA PHE A 131 10.19 2.03 -3.28
C PHE A 131 11.32 3.03 -3.52
N LEU A 132 11.34 3.69 -4.68
CA LEU A 132 12.46 4.53 -5.11
C LEU A 132 12.39 5.94 -4.53
N GLY A 133 11.19 6.50 -4.37
CA GLY A 133 10.98 7.88 -3.93
C GLY A 133 11.77 8.26 -2.68
N PRO A 134 11.73 7.47 -1.60
CA PRO A 134 12.47 7.75 -0.37
C PRO A 134 14.00 7.86 -0.53
N PHE A 135 14.59 7.22 -1.54
CA PHE A 135 16.04 7.33 -1.83
C PHE A 135 16.41 8.60 -2.59
N TYR A 136 15.46 9.18 -3.34
CA TYR A 136 15.64 10.42 -4.11
C TYR A 136 15.02 11.66 -3.46
N ALA A 137 14.31 11.48 -2.35
CA ALA A 137 13.63 12.54 -1.63
C ALA A 137 14.62 13.53 -1.01
N LYS A 138 14.64 14.76 -1.52
CA LYS A 138 15.51 15.83 -1.01
C LYS A 138 14.97 16.37 0.32
N GLY A 139 15.86 16.56 1.29
CA GLY A 139 15.50 17.09 2.61
C GLY A 139 14.70 16.10 3.48
N ALA A 140 14.64 14.82 3.09
CA ALA A 140 14.01 13.79 3.88
C ALA A 140 14.81 13.50 5.18
N PRO A 141 14.14 13.17 6.30
CA PRO A 141 14.81 12.86 7.55
C PRO A 141 15.69 11.61 7.45
N LYS A 142 16.70 11.52 8.32
CA LYS A 142 17.55 10.31 8.42
C LYS A 142 16.68 9.09 8.73
N GLY A 143 16.81 8.04 7.92
CA GLY A 143 16.01 6.82 8.06
C GLY A 143 14.75 6.79 7.20
N PHE A 144 14.42 7.84 6.44
CA PHE A 144 13.26 7.83 5.54
C PHE A 144 13.31 6.71 4.49
N PHE A 145 14.51 6.20 4.16
CA PHE A 145 14.68 5.04 3.28
C PHE A 145 13.92 3.79 3.75
N TRP A 146 13.55 3.68 5.03
CA TRP A 146 12.69 2.60 5.53
C TRP A 146 11.31 2.59 4.89
N VAL A 147 10.78 3.75 4.46
CA VAL A 147 9.58 3.80 3.61
C VAL A 147 9.83 3.08 2.27
N GLY A 148 11.02 3.25 1.70
CA GLY A 148 11.44 2.57 0.48
C GLY A 148 11.53 1.06 0.70
N ILE A 149 12.09 0.62 1.82
CA ILE A 149 12.12 -0.80 2.20
C ILE A 149 10.70 -1.36 2.36
N GLY A 150 9.78 -0.63 2.98
CA GLY A 150 8.37 -1.00 3.02
C GLY A 150 7.76 -1.13 1.62
N GLY A 151 8.06 -0.18 0.72
CA GLY A 151 7.67 -0.24 -0.69
C GLY A 151 8.21 -1.46 -1.44
N LEU A 152 9.45 -1.85 -1.17
CA LEU A 152 10.05 -3.05 -1.74
C LEU A 152 9.34 -4.32 -1.25
N LEU A 153 9.08 -4.42 0.05
CA LEU A 153 8.40 -5.59 0.65
C LEU A 153 7.02 -5.81 0.03
N ILE A 154 6.19 -4.77 -0.09
CA ILE A 154 4.87 -4.90 -0.75
C ILE A 154 4.99 -5.07 -2.27
N GLY A 155 5.98 -4.44 -2.90
CA GLY A 155 6.25 -4.59 -4.33
C GLY A 155 6.55 -6.04 -4.72
N LEU A 156 7.39 -6.74 -3.94
CA LEU A 156 7.68 -8.16 -4.16
C LEU A 156 6.42 -9.02 -4.05
N GLY A 157 5.58 -8.79 -3.04
CA GLY A 157 4.29 -9.48 -2.90
C GLY A 157 3.35 -9.19 -4.08
N GLY A 158 3.26 -7.94 -4.52
CA GLY A 158 2.41 -7.53 -5.64
C GLY A 158 2.85 -8.12 -6.97
N ILE A 159 4.16 -8.15 -7.26
CA ILE A 159 4.68 -8.75 -8.50
C ILE A 159 4.45 -10.27 -8.46
N ALA A 160 4.71 -10.94 -7.34
CA ALA A 160 4.45 -12.38 -7.21
C ALA A 160 2.97 -12.72 -7.49
N LEU A 161 2.04 -11.96 -6.89
CA LEU A 161 0.60 -12.11 -7.13
C LEU A 161 0.21 -11.83 -8.59
N ALA A 162 0.84 -10.86 -9.25
CA ALA A 162 0.59 -10.56 -10.66
C ALA A 162 0.97 -11.74 -11.56
N PHE A 163 2.13 -12.36 -11.36
CA PHE A 163 2.54 -13.56 -12.09
C PHE A 163 1.53 -14.70 -11.87
N ILE A 164 1.13 -14.95 -10.62
CA ILE A 164 0.16 -16.00 -10.27
C ILE A 164 -1.18 -15.75 -10.98
N SER A 165 -1.65 -14.51 -11.04
CA SER A 165 -2.90 -14.15 -11.73
C SER A 165 -2.85 -14.37 -13.26
N MET A 166 -1.64 -14.47 -13.82
CA MET A 166 -1.39 -14.79 -15.23
C MET A 166 -1.15 -16.29 -15.46
N GLY A 167 -1.31 -17.13 -14.43
CA GLY A 167 -1.03 -18.57 -14.52
C GLY A 167 0.48 -18.90 -14.55
N ALA A 168 1.33 -17.97 -14.13
CA ALA A 168 2.78 -18.14 -14.06
C ALA A 168 3.28 -18.04 -12.61
N GLN A 169 4.48 -18.56 -12.35
CA GLN A 169 5.17 -18.38 -11.07
C GLN A 169 6.40 -17.50 -11.28
N LEU A 170 6.63 -16.54 -10.39
CA LEU A 170 7.89 -15.79 -10.37
C LEU A 170 8.88 -16.50 -9.45
N LEU A 171 9.99 -17.00 -10.00
CA LEU A 171 11.05 -17.66 -9.22
C LEU A 171 10.48 -18.75 -8.29
N PHE A 172 10.72 -18.65 -6.98
CA PHE A 172 10.22 -19.58 -5.95
C PHE A 172 8.89 -19.14 -5.30
N PHE A 173 8.28 -18.04 -5.75
CA PHE A 173 7.05 -17.50 -5.18
C PHE A 173 5.81 -18.27 -5.66
N SER A 174 5.65 -19.53 -5.23
CA SER A 174 4.43 -20.31 -5.48
C SER A 174 3.20 -19.69 -4.78
N PRO A 175 1.97 -19.98 -5.22
CA PRO A 175 0.75 -19.51 -4.54
C PRO A 175 0.75 -19.84 -3.04
N GLU A 176 1.15 -21.05 -2.67
CA GLU A 176 1.23 -21.50 -1.28
C GLU A 176 2.27 -20.70 -0.50
N PHE A 177 3.44 -20.45 -1.11
CA PHE A 177 4.49 -19.67 -0.48
C PHE A 177 4.07 -18.21 -0.28
N VAL A 178 3.43 -17.59 -1.28
CA VAL A 178 2.92 -16.21 -1.18
C VAL A 178 1.87 -16.09 -0.08
N MET A 179 0.94 -17.04 0.00
CA MET A 179 -0.09 -17.04 1.04
C MET A 179 0.51 -17.25 2.44
N MET A 180 1.53 -18.10 2.56
CA MET A 180 2.25 -18.35 3.82
C MET A 180 2.96 -17.09 4.34
N ILE A 181 3.57 -16.29 3.47
CA ILE A 181 4.34 -15.10 3.88
C ILE A 181 3.49 -13.83 3.91
N LEU A 182 2.25 -13.85 3.43
CA LEU A 182 1.44 -12.64 3.25
C LEU A 182 1.28 -11.85 4.56
N THR A 183 0.82 -12.48 5.64
CA THR A 183 0.55 -11.77 6.89
C THR A 183 1.83 -11.31 7.61
N PRO A 184 2.92 -12.11 7.69
CA PRO A 184 4.21 -11.60 8.16
C PRO A 184 4.76 -10.45 7.30
N LEU A 185 4.60 -10.52 5.98
CA LEU A 185 5.07 -9.50 5.05
C LEU A 185 4.34 -8.16 5.27
N LEU A 186 3.02 -8.21 5.46
CA LEU A 186 2.22 -7.02 5.80
C LEU A 186 2.69 -6.38 7.11
N PHE A 187 2.99 -7.20 8.13
CA PHE A 187 3.53 -6.71 9.40
C PHE A 187 4.89 -6.01 9.21
N LEU A 188 5.84 -6.66 8.53
CA LEU A 188 7.17 -6.11 8.28
C LEU A 188 7.13 -4.83 7.44
N MET A 189 6.31 -4.82 6.39
CA MET A 189 6.07 -3.65 5.55
C MET A 189 5.56 -2.47 6.39
N THR A 190 4.54 -2.70 7.22
CA THR A 190 3.91 -1.64 8.03
C THR A 190 4.86 -1.13 9.11
N GLY A 191 5.65 -2.02 9.72
CA GLY A 191 6.73 -1.64 10.62
C GLY A 191 7.79 -0.77 9.95
N ALA A 192 8.21 -1.13 8.74
CA ALA A 192 9.16 -0.32 7.96
C ALA A 192 8.59 1.08 7.64
N PHE A 193 7.31 1.17 7.26
CA PHE A 193 6.64 2.46 7.11
C PHE A 193 6.63 3.26 8.41
N ALA A 194 6.27 2.66 9.54
CA ALA A 194 6.25 3.35 10.82
C ALA A 194 7.62 3.91 11.20
N ILE A 195 8.68 3.11 11.06
CA ILE A 195 10.06 3.56 11.33
C ILE A 195 10.48 4.69 10.38
N GLY A 196 10.13 4.58 9.10
CA GLY A 196 10.49 5.56 8.09
C GLY A 196 9.79 6.91 8.28
N PHE A 197 8.51 6.90 8.65
CA PHE A 197 7.72 8.11 8.83
C PHE A 197 7.90 8.75 10.21
N ALA A 198 7.98 7.97 11.29
CA ALA A 198 7.99 8.48 12.66
C ALA A 198 9.25 9.30 13.03
N LYS A 199 10.32 9.25 12.21
CA LYS A 199 11.54 10.04 12.44
C LYS A 199 11.45 11.50 12.01
N LYS A 200 10.31 11.93 11.45
CA LYS A 200 10.02 13.35 11.26
C LYS A 200 9.43 13.89 12.57
N GLY A 201 10.26 14.57 13.35
CA GLY A 201 9.81 15.52 14.36
C GLY A 201 9.24 16.73 13.65
#